data_AF-A0A4Y7JUM9-F1
#
_entry.id   AF-A0A4Y7JUM9-F1
#
_cell.length_a   1.000
_cell.length_b   1.000
_cell.length_c   1.000
_cell.angle_alpha   90.00
_cell.angle_beta   90.00
_cell.angle_gamma   90.00
#
_symmetry.space_group_name_H-M   'P 1'
#
loop_
_entity.id
_entity.type
_entity.pdbx_description
1 polymer ?
#
loop_
_entity_poly.entity_id
_entity_poly.type
_entity_poly.pdbx_seq_one_letter_code
_entity_poly.pdbx_strand_id
1 'polypeptide(L)'
;MLAHVSTAYVCGEKSGVISEKPLMMGETLNQTSEVLDIEAELKHMRTRLEELKSLQVSKSEETEAMESFGLERARAFGWPNTYVFTNAMGEMFIGKYGGNLPIVIIRPTIITSTYKEPFPGWIESARYKS
;
A
#
# COMPACT_ATOMS: atom_id res chain seq x y z
N MET A 1 18.18 15.78 7.20
CA MET A 1 17.29 15.44 6.07
C MET A 1 16.91 13.98 6.21
N LEU A 2 15.62 13.67 6.28
CA LEU A 2 15.10 12.30 6.29
C LEU A 2 14.64 11.96 4.87
N ALA A 3 15.26 10.96 4.26
CA ALA A 3 14.81 10.43 2.97
C ALA A 3 13.92 9.22 3.24
N HIS A 4 12.62 9.35 2.97
CA HIS A 4 11.71 8.23 2.95
C HIS A 4 11.69 7.66 1.53
N VAL A 5 12.29 6.49 1.36
CA VAL A 5 12.18 5.74 0.10
C VAL A 5 10.88 4.94 0.17
N SER A 6 9.87 5.47 -0.50
CA SER A 6 8.62 4.76 -0.70
C SER A 6 8.91 3.53 -1.54
N THR A 7 8.39 2.37 -1.15
CA THR A 7 8.67 1.12 -1.88
C THR A 7 7.53 0.74 -2.84
N ALA A 8 6.46 1.53 -2.87
CA ALA A 8 5.31 1.29 -3.73
C ALA A 8 5.09 2.43 -4.74
N TYR A 9 4.66 2.05 -5.93
CA TYR A 9 4.11 2.99 -6.90
C TYR A 9 2.65 3.29 -6.54
N VAL A 10 2.38 4.52 -6.09
CA VAL A 10 1.12 4.89 -5.41
C VAL A 10 0.18 5.72 -6.30
N CYS A 11 0.30 5.66 -7.63
CA CYS A 11 -0.46 6.56 -8.52
C CYS A 11 -1.77 5.99 -9.10
N GLY A 12 -2.12 4.73 -8.79
CA GLY A 12 -3.24 4.04 -9.43
C GLY A 12 -3.00 3.79 -10.92
N GLU A 13 -4.06 3.48 -11.67
CA GLU A 13 -4.03 3.33 -13.13
C GLU A 13 -4.15 4.71 -13.80
N LYS A 14 -3.01 5.39 -13.99
CA LYS A 14 -2.94 6.66 -14.74
C LYS A 14 -2.03 6.49 -15.95
N SER A 15 -2.50 6.95 -17.11
CA SER A 15 -1.73 6.99 -18.35
C SER A 15 -1.11 8.37 -18.55
N GLY A 16 0.14 8.42 -19.05
CA GLY A 16 0.84 9.66 -19.41
C GLY A 16 1.94 10.05 -18.42
N VAL A 17 2.33 11.33 -18.43
CA VAL A 17 3.38 11.85 -17.54
C VAL A 17 2.81 11.94 -16.12
N ILE A 18 3.39 11.17 -15.21
CA ILE A 18 2.93 11.08 -13.83
C ILE A 18 3.86 11.91 -12.96
N SER A 19 3.34 13.05 -12.52
CA SER A 19 4.05 13.97 -11.63
C SER A 19 4.04 13.41 -10.20
N GLU A 20 5.20 13.39 -9.56
CA GLU A 20 5.31 13.08 -8.13
C GLU A 20 4.63 14.17 -7.29
N LYS A 21 3.37 13.93 -6.94
CA LYS A 21 2.63 14.77 -6.00
C LYS A 21 2.64 14.12 -4.60
N PRO A 22 2.76 14.90 -3.52
CA PRO A 22 2.52 14.39 -2.18
C PRO A 22 1.10 13.84 -2.07
N LEU A 23 0.91 12.74 -1.34
CA LEU A 23 -0.42 12.24 -1.00
C LEU A 23 -0.95 13.03 0.19
N MET A 24 -2.14 13.58 0.04
CA MET A 24 -2.77 14.35 1.10
C MET A 24 -3.50 13.40 2.07
N MET A 25 -3.55 13.78 3.35
CA MET A 25 -4.29 13.01 4.35
C MET A 25 -5.75 12.86 3.92
N GLY A 26 -6.23 11.62 3.84
CA GLY A 26 -7.60 11.32 3.45
C GLY A 26 -7.83 11.15 1.95
N GLU A 27 -6.80 11.30 1.12
CA GLU A 27 -6.88 11.11 -0.33
C GLU A 27 -7.12 9.64 -0.69
N THR A 28 -8.00 9.41 -1.66
CA THR A 28 -8.33 8.09 -2.20
C THR A 28 -8.07 8.08 -3.72
N LEU A 29 -7.88 6.89 -4.31
CA LEU A 29 -7.71 6.78 -5.76
C LEU A 29 -9.04 6.76 -6.51
N ASN A 30 -10.10 6.29 -5.86
CA ASN A 30 -11.44 6.39 -6.41
C ASN A 30 -11.95 7.82 -6.18
N GLN A 31 -12.59 8.41 -7.19
CA GLN A 31 -13.16 9.77 -7.11
C GLN A 31 -14.43 9.82 -6.23
N THR A 32 -14.56 8.90 -5.27
CA THR A 32 -15.66 8.90 -4.31
C THR A 32 -15.44 10.03 -3.31
N SER A 33 -16.53 10.58 -2.77
CA SER A 33 -16.46 11.61 -1.73
C SER A 33 -16.04 11.06 -0.35
N GLU A 34 -15.62 9.80 -0.28
CA GLU A 34 -15.19 9.16 0.95
C GLU A 34 -13.75 9.54 1.27
N VAL A 35 -13.52 9.98 2.51
CA VAL A 35 -12.19 10.36 2.99
C VAL A 35 -11.56 9.17 3.70
N LEU A 36 -10.30 8.87 3.37
CA LEU A 36 -9.55 7.80 4.03
C LEU A 36 -9.16 8.21 5.46
N ASP A 37 -9.90 7.73 6.45
CA ASP A 37 -9.54 7.88 7.86
C ASP A 37 -8.65 6.71 8.32
N ILE A 38 -7.34 6.96 8.39
CA ILE A 38 -6.33 5.97 8.80
C ILE A 38 -6.62 5.42 10.21
N GLU A 39 -7.14 6.23 11.14
CA GLU A 39 -7.40 5.76 12.49
C GLU A 39 -8.63 4.82 12.52
N ALA A 40 -9.66 5.16 11.75
CA ALA A 40 -10.80 4.28 11.56
C ALA A 40 -10.37 2.94 10.91
N GLU A 41 -9.51 2.97 9.90
CA GLU A 41 -8.98 1.75 9.27
C GLU A 41 -8.18 0.87 10.24
N LEU A 42 -7.34 1.47 11.08
CA LEU A 42 -6.64 0.75 12.13
C LEU A 42 -7.61 0.11 13.14
N LYS A 43 -8.69 0.79 13.48
CA LYS A 43 -9.74 0.26 14.37
C LYS A 43 -10.46 -0.93 13.73
N HIS A 44 -10.83 -0.83 12.46
CA HIS A 44 -11.46 -1.93 11.72
C HIS A 44 -10.57 -3.18 11.71
N MET A 45 -9.28 -3.02 11.41
CA MET A 45 -8.30 -4.11 11.41
C MET A 45 -8.15 -4.77 12.79
N ARG A 46 -8.04 -3.98 13.87
CA ARG A 46 -7.92 -4.52 15.24
C ARG A 46 -9.17 -5.29 15.64
N THR A 47 -10.35 -4.73 15.37
CA THR A 47 -11.63 -5.38 15.67
C THR A 47 -11.71 -6.73 14.97
N ARG A 48 -11.39 -6.78 13.67
CA ARG A 48 -11.39 -8.02 12.90
C ARG A 48 -10.41 -9.06 13.46
N LEU A 49 -9.21 -8.62 13.85
CA LEU A 49 -8.22 -9.50 14.46
C LEU A 49 -8.67 -10.05 15.82
N GLU A 50 -9.31 -9.22 16.64
CA GLU A 50 -9.86 -9.64 17.94
C GLU A 50 -11.00 -10.66 17.78
N GLU A 51 -11.89 -10.45 16.81
CA GLU A 51 -12.93 -11.42 16.45
C GLU A 51 -12.33 -12.77 16.06
N LEU A 52 -11.35 -12.79 15.15
CA LEU A 52 -10.70 -14.02 14.70
C LEU A 52 -10.00 -14.75 15.86
N LYS A 53 -9.32 -13.99 16.74
CA LYS A 53 -8.71 -14.56 17.95
C LYS A 53 -9.74 -15.14 18.92
N SER A 54 -10.89 -14.49 19.08
CA SER A 54 -11.97 -14.98 19.94
C SER A 54 -12.57 -16.29 19.44
N LEU A 55 -12.57 -16.50 18.11
CA LEU A 55 -13.00 -17.73 17.46
C LEU A 55 -11.96 -18.87 17.53
N GLN A 56 -10.76 -18.60 18.07
CA GLN A 56 -9.66 -19.56 18.18
C GLN A 56 -9.33 -20.29 16.86
N VAL A 57 -9.43 -19.56 15.74
CA VAL A 57 -9.09 -20.10 14.42
C VAL A 57 -7.60 -20.44 14.32
N SER A 58 -7.24 -21.29 13.36
CA SER A 58 -5.82 -21.57 13.11
C SER A 58 -5.10 -20.32 12.59
N LYS A 59 -3.78 -20.27 12.76
CA LYS A 59 -2.94 -19.17 12.24
C LYS A 59 -3.06 -19.00 10.72
N SER A 60 -3.27 -20.10 9.99
CA SER A 60 -3.44 -20.07 8.53
C SER A 60 -4.76 -19.40 8.16
N GLU A 61 -5.86 -19.77 8.83
CA GLU A 61 -7.18 -19.17 8.61
C GLU A 61 -7.22 -17.69 9.02
N GLU A 62 -6.55 -17.34 10.13
CA GLU A 62 -6.38 -15.94 10.55
C GLU A 62 -5.69 -15.13 9.44
N THR A 63 -4.60 -15.66 8.88
CA THR A 63 -3.83 -15.00 7.83
C THR A 63 -4.66 -14.79 6.57
N GLU A 64 -5.35 -15.84 6.10
CA GLU A 64 -6.19 -15.78 4.91
C GLU A 64 -7.36 -14.80 5.08
N ALA A 65 -8.00 -14.81 6.25
CA ALA A 65 -9.09 -13.88 6.57
C ALA A 65 -8.61 -12.42 6.62
N MET A 66 -7.43 -12.16 7.20
CA MET A 66 -6.86 -10.83 7.26
C MET A 66 -6.35 -10.33 5.91
N GLU A 67 -5.81 -11.21 5.07
CA GLU A 67 -5.42 -10.88 3.70
C GLU A 67 -6.63 -10.51 2.85
N SER A 68 -7.69 -11.31 2.90
CA SER A 68 -8.96 -11.04 2.20
C SER A 68 -9.57 -9.72 2.66
N PHE A 69 -9.63 -9.50 3.98
CA PHE A 69 -10.15 -8.28 4.57
C PHE A 69 -9.32 -7.05 4.15
N GLY A 70 -8.00 -7.12 4.23
CA GLY A 70 -7.13 -6.03 3.80
C GLY A 70 -7.33 -5.68 2.32
N LEU A 71 -7.50 -6.68 1.46
CA LEU A 71 -7.73 -6.49 0.03
C LEU A 71 -9.08 -5.82 -0.24
N GLU A 72 -10.12 -6.19 0.51
CA GLU A 72 -11.43 -5.54 0.48
C GLU A 72 -11.31 -4.05 0.85
N ARG A 73 -10.62 -3.74 1.96
CA ARG A 73 -10.38 -2.34 2.38
C ARG A 73 -9.61 -1.55 1.33
N ALA A 74 -8.53 -2.11 0.78
CA ALA A 74 -7.74 -1.46 -0.26
C ALA A 74 -8.60 -1.08 -1.48
N ARG A 75 -9.41 -2.03 -1.98
CA ARG A 75 -10.31 -1.81 -3.12
C ARG A 75 -11.40 -0.79 -2.84
N ALA A 76 -11.91 -0.73 -1.61
CA ALA A 76 -12.91 0.25 -1.20
C ALA A 76 -12.43 1.71 -1.38
N PHE A 77 -11.11 1.95 -1.32
CA PHE A 77 -10.50 3.27 -1.55
C PHE A 77 -9.76 3.38 -2.91
N GLY A 78 -10.00 2.43 -3.81
CA GLY A 78 -9.44 2.41 -5.16
C GLY A 78 -7.99 1.91 -5.27
N TRP A 79 -7.42 1.34 -4.21
CA TRP A 79 -6.06 0.80 -4.23
C TRP A 79 -6.05 -0.65 -4.74
N PRO A 80 -5.08 -1.03 -5.59
CA PRO A 80 -5.08 -2.33 -6.24
C PRO A 80 -4.75 -3.50 -5.29
N ASN A 81 -4.03 -3.23 -4.20
CA ASN A 81 -3.67 -4.21 -3.19
C ASN A 81 -3.33 -3.54 -1.84
N THR A 82 -3.21 -4.38 -0.81
CA THR A 82 -2.89 -3.99 0.57
C THR A 82 -1.54 -3.30 0.71
N TYR A 83 -0.55 -3.69 -0.10
CA TYR A 83 0.79 -3.14 -0.04
C TYR A 83 0.83 -1.67 -0.48
N VAL A 84 0.25 -1.34 -1.65
CA VAL A 84 0.17 0.04 -2.13
C VAL A 84 -0.70 0.88 -1.19
N PHE A 85 -1.81 0.30 -0.69
CA PHE A 85 -2.71 0.97 0.24
C PHE A 85 -2.01 1.36 1.56
N THR A 86 -1.30 0.42 2.18
CA THR A 86 -0.59 0.68 3.44
C THR A 86 0.58 1.65 3.27
N ASN A 87 1.28 1.58 2.13
CA ASN A 87 2.34 2.53 1.81
C ASN A 87 1.78 3.95 1.59
N ALA A 88 0.62 4.08 0.93
CA ALA A 88 -0.09 5.36 0.79
C ALA A 88 -0.42 5.98 2.14
N MET A 89 -0.99 5.20 3.05
CA MET A 89 -1.30 5.63 4.42
C MET A 89 -0.04 6.07 5.18
N GLY A 90 1.07 5.34 5.02
CA GLY A 90 2.35 5.71 5.61
C GLY A 90 2.87 7.06 5.12
N GLU A 91 2.84 7.30 3.81
CA GLU A 91 3.22 8.58 3.21
C GLU A 91 2.36 9.74 3.72
N MET A 92 1.03 9.55 3.79
CA MET A 92 0.10 10.54 4.33
C MET A 92 0.40 10.87 5.80
N PHE A 93 0.65 9.84 6.60
CA PHE A 93 0.96 10.00 8.02
C PHE A 93 2.27 10.76 8.22
N ILE A 94 3.32 10.42 7.47
CA ILE A 94 4.62 11.11 7.50
C ILE A 94 4.45 12.56 7.03
N GLY A 95 3.69 12.80 5.95
CA GLY A 95 3.43 14.16 5.44
C GLY A 95 2.69 15.04 6.44
N LYS A 96 1.74 14.48 7.20
CA LYS A 96 0.95 15.22 8.20
C LYS A 96 1.69 15.45 9.51
N TYR A 97 2.38 14.44 10.03
CA TYR A 97 2.98 14.48 11.37
C TYR A 97 4.49 14.68 11.37
N GLY A 98 5.14 14.74 10.20
CA GLY A 98 6.57 15.00 10.06
C GLY A 98 7.04 16.36 10.59
N GLY A 99 6.11 17.31 10.80
CA GLY A 99 6.40 18.61 11.41
C GLY A 99 7.46 19.39 10.63
N ASN A 100 8.47 19.92 11.34
CA ASN A 100 9.58 20.67 10.76
C ASN A 100 10.74 19.78 10.27
N LEU A 101 10.56 18.46 10.24
CA LEU A 101 11.60 17.57 9.75
C LEU A 101 11.72 17.72 8.23
N PRO A 102 12.91 17.99 7.67
CA PRO A 102 13.09 18.04 6.22
C PRO A 102 12.96 16.62 5.65
N ILE A 103 11.75 16.28 5.18
CA ILE A 103 11.37 14.98 4.63
C ILE A 103 11.30 15.05 3.10
N VAL A 104 11.92 14.09 2.44
CA VAL A 104 11.77 13.87 1.00
C VAL A 104 11.19 12.47 0.82
N ILE A 105 10.07 12.36 0.08
CA ILE A 105 9.48 11.08 -0.32
C ILE A 105 9.93 10.80 -1.75
N ILE A 106 10.64 9.68 -1.95
CA ILE A 106 11.09 9.22 -3.26
C ILE A 106 10.29 7.98 -3.61
N ARG A 107 9.64 7.96 -4.78
CA ARG A 107 8.86 6.82 -5.29
C ARG A 107 9.56 6.18 -6.49
N PRO A 108 10.55 5.29 -6.29
CA PRO A 108 11.21 4.61 -7.38
C PRO A 108 10.19 3.77 -8.16
N THR A 109 10.42 3.63 -9.47
CA THR A 109 9.67 2.68 -10.29
C THR A 109 9.91 1.25 -9.78
N ILE A 110 8.95 0.34 -10.04
CA ILE A 110 9.15 -1.09 -9.78
C ILE A 110 10.52 -1.51 -10.34
N ILE A 111 11.37 -2.02 -9.46
CA ILE A 111 12.66 -2.56 -9.85
C ILE A 111 12.35 -3.89 -10.56
N THR A 112 12.35 -3.86 -11.89
CA THR A 112 12.35 -5.09 -12.70
C THR A 112 13.70 -5.79 -12.55
N SER A 113 13.85 -6.93 -13.20
CA SER A 113 15.12 -7.62 -13.19
C SER A 113 16.28 -6.73 -13.63
N THR A 114 17.44 -7.04 -13.06
CA THR A 114 18.70 -6.38 -13.34
C THR A 114 19.06 -6.56 -14.80
N TYR A 115 19.18 -5.46 -15.55
CA TYR A 115 19.63 -5.50 -16.95
C TYR A 115 21.05 -6.09 -17.08
N LYS A 116 21.91 -5.93 -16.05
CA LYS A 116 23.31 -6.37 -16.12
C LYS A 116 23.98 -6.81 -14.81
N GLU A 117 23.74 -6.18 -13.67
CA GLU A 117 24.50 -6.39 -12.41
C GLU A 117 23.58 -6.68 -11.21
N PRO A 118 23.94 -7.56 -10.25
CA PRO A 118 25.17 -8.37 -10.18
C PRO A 118 25.13 -9.62 -11.10
N PHE A 119 23.95 -9.97 -11.62
CA PHE A 119 23.75 -10.90 -12.72
C PHE A 119 22.52 -10.44 -13.51
N PRO A 120 22.49 -10.54 -14.85
CA PRO A 120 21.27 -10.32 -15.60
C PRO A 120 20.23 -11.38 -15.22
N GLY A 121 19.17 -10.98 -14.56
CA GLY A 121 18.06 -11.86 -14.18
C GLY A 121 16.88 -11.69 -15.14
N TRP A 122 16.11 -12.75 -15.35
CA TRP A 122 14.79 -12.69 -16.01
C TRP A 122 13.75 -13.04 -14.94
N ILE A 123 12.68 -12.25 -14.81
CA ILE A 123 11.54 -12.65 -13.95
C ILE A 123 10.78 -13.74 -14.71
N GLU A 124 11.10 -15.00 -14.46
CA GLU A 124 10.28 -16.13 -14.91
C GLU A 124 9.07 -16.26 -13.96
N SER A 125 8.04 -15.45 -14.19
CA SER A 125 6.77 -15.54 -13.47
C SER A 125 5.58 -15.10 -14.32
N ALA A 126 5.54 -15.50 -15.59
CA ALA A 126 4.26 -15.69 -16.28
C ALA A 126 3.93 -17.18 -16.19
N ARG A 127 3.21 -17.59 -15.13
CA ARG A 127 2.63 -18.94 -15.09
C ARG A 127 1.63 -19.02 -16.25
N TYR A 128 2.07 -19.58 -17.37
CA TYR A 128 1.17 -20.17 -18.35
C TYR A 128 0.42 -21.28 -17.60
N LYS A 129 -0.87 -21.08 -17.32
CA LYS A 129 -1.75 -22.22 -17.06
C LYS A 129 -2.02 -22.86 -18.42
N SER A 130 -1.64 -24.13 -18.53
CA SER A 130 -1.98 -25.07 -19.60
C SER A 130 -3.48 -25.12 -19.86
#